data_AF-A0A316S058-F1
#
_entry.id   AF-A0A316S058-F1
#
_cell.length_a   1.000
_cell.length_b   1.000
_cell.length_c   1.000
_cell.angle_alpha   90.00
_cell.angle_beta   90.00
_cell.angle_gamma   90.00
#
_symmetry.space_group_name_H-M   'P 1'
#
loop_
_entity.id
_entity.type
_entity.pdbx_description
1 polymer ?
#
loop_
_entity_poly.entity_id
_entity_poly.type
_entity_poly.pdbx_seq_one_letter_code
_entity_poly.pdbx_strand_id
1 'polypeptide(L)'
;MRQYESVKLKNEVNALREKGIDVNTLGVLILQIASSEQWIVMFLNPKNEGDYAVATVSESDLIRLGSLPAATIAEIKEIVNRPNFFEHTSFLPIRFKEYDMVELTVDKPKYKKEGVVKGMRGCVMSEYAIKGQWQIIFSEEGTGKDVADIMVSEEDLILVP
;
A
#
# COMPACT_ATOMS: atom_id res chain seq x y z
N MET A 1 -4.38 -24.07 8.81
CA MET A 1 -3.86 -23.56 7.51
C MET A 1 -2.35 -23.84 7.37
N ARG A 2 -1.63 -23.41 6.32
CA ARG A 2 -0.16 -23.59 6.17
C ARG A 2 0.58 -22.27 5.94
N GLN A 3 1.85 -22.22 6.34
CA GLN A 3 2.74 -21.08 6.11
C GLN A 3 2.82 -20.73 4.61
N TYR A 4 2.81 -19.44 4.30
CA TYR A 4 2.80 -18.84 2.96
C TYR A 4 1.56 -19.13 2.11
N GLU A 5 0.46 -19.59 2.73
CA GLU A 5 -0.84 -19.59 2.07
C GLU A 5 -1.47 -18.21 2.08
N SER A 6 -2.18 -17.91 1.00
CA SER A 6 -3.02 -16.74 0.88
C SER A 6 -4.30 -16.94 1.69
N VAL A 7 -4.70 -15.88 2.39
CA VAL A 7 -5.92 -15.80 3.19
C VAL A 7 -6.61 -14.47 2.96
N LYS A 8 -7.86 -14.36 3.40
CA LYS A 8 -8.55 -13.07 3.59
C LYS A 8 -9.22 -13.00 4.96
N LEU A 9 -9.31 -11.80 5.51
CA LEU A 9 -10.07 -11.56 6.74
C LEU A 9 -11.58 -11.76 6.48
N LYS A 10 -12.24 -12.54 7.32
CA LYS A 10 -13.65 -12.91 7.19
C LYS A 10 -14.57 -12.04 8.04
N ASN A 11 -14.17 -11.77 9.28
CA ASN A 11 -14.99 -11.06 10.26
C ASN A 11 -14.34 -9.72 10.59
N GLU A 12 -15.15 -8.74 10.96
CA GLU A 12 -14.63 -7.49 11.50
C GLU A 12 -13.96 -7.77 12.85
N VAL A 13 -12.73 -7.27 13.01
CA VAL A 13 -11.99 -7.34 14.26
C VAL A 13 -11.55 -5.91 14.58
N ASN A 14 -12.12 -5.29 15.62
CA ASN A 14 -11.92 -3.86 15.93
C ASN A 14 -10.44 -3.46 15.97
N ALA A 15 -9.59 -4.26 16.63
CA ALA A 15 -8.16 -3.99 16.71
C ALA A 15 -7.43 -4.05 15.36
N LEU A 16 -7.96 -4.78 14.37
CA LEU A 16 -7.43 -4.81 13.00
C LEU A 16 -7.97 -3.64 12.17
N ARG A 17 -9.24 -3.28 12.35
CA ARG A 17 -9.86 -2.14 11.69
C ARG A 17 -9.18 -0.81 12.05
N GLU A 18 -8.80 -0.63 13.31
CA GLU A 18 -8.00 0.52 13.76
C GLU A 18 -6.64 0.63 13.06
N LYS A 19 -6.16 -0.47 12.48
CA LYS A 19 -4.90 -0.57 11.72
C LYS A 19 -5.10 -0.49 10.20
N GLY A 20 -6.33 -0.22 9.76
CA GLY A 20 -6.74 -0.19 8.34
C GLY A 20 -7.01 -1.57 7.73
N ILE A 21 -7.03 -2.64 8.51
CA ILE A 21 -7.26 -4.01 8.03
C ILE A 21 -8.75 -4.34 8.21
N ASP A 22 -9.51 -4.21 7.14
CA ASP A 22 -10.96 -4.47 7.11
C ASP A 22 -11.30 -5.88 6.59
N VAL A 23 -12.58 -6.25 6.68
CA VAL A 23 -13.10 -7.49 6.10
C VAL A 23 -12.75 -7.58 4.61
N ASN A 24 -12.40 -8.79 4.16
CA ASN A 24 -11.87 -9.12 2.83
C ASN A 24 -10.44 -8.64 2.53
N THR A 25 -9.75 -7.97 3.46
CA THR A 25 -8.33 -7.66 3.27
C THR A 25 -7.53 -8.94 3.09
N LEU A 26 -6.75 -8.99 2.00
CA LEU A 26 -5.92 -10.13 1.65
C LEU A 26 -4.68 -10.16 2.54
N GLY A 27 -4.22 -11.35 2.86
CA GLY A 27 -2.98 -11.53 3.59
C GLY A 27 -2.30 -12.86 3.30
N VAL A 28 -1.13 -13.03 3.91
CA VAL A 28 -0.31 -14.23 3.80
C VAL A 28 0.05 -14.72 5.19
N LEU A 29 -0.12 -16.02 5.43
CA LEU A 29 0.23 -16.65 6.70
C LEU A 29 1.75 -16.71 6.88
N ILE A 30 2.29 -16.08 7.91
CA ILE A 30 3.74 -15.98 8.14
C ILE A 30 4.22 -16.93 9.22
N LEU A 31 3.54 -17.00 10.36
CA LEU A 31 3.94 -17.83 11.48
C LEU A 31 2.70 -18.32 12.25
N GLN A 32 2.64 -19.60 12.57
CA GLN A 32 1.64 -20.09 13.52
C GLN A 32 2.16 -19.88 14.94
N ILE A 33 1.32 -19.33 15.82
CA ILE A 33 1.68 -19.17 17.23
C ILE A 33 1.49 -20.51 17.94
N ALA A 34 2.57 -21.03 18.52
CA ALA A 34 2.59 -22.36 19.14
C ALA A 34 1.50 -22.51 20.21
N SER A 35 0.84 -23.68 20.21
CA SER A 35 -0.23 -24.02 21.15
C SER A 35 -1.45 -23.07 21.11
N SER A 36 -1.68 -22.39 19.97
CA SER A 36 -2.83 -21.54 19.75
C SER A 36 -3.43 -21.74 18.36
N GLU A 37 -4.69 -21.31 18.19
CA GLU A 37 -5.34 -21.20 16.89
C GLU A 37 -5.09 -19.82 16.25
N GLN A 38 -3.95 -19.20 16.53
CA GLN A 38 -3.59 -17.88 16.02
C GLN A 38 -2.43 -17.94 15.04
N TRP A 39 -2.47 -17.03 14.08
CA TRP A 39 -1.46 -16.83 13.07
C TRP A 39 -0.98 -15.39 13.08
N ILE A 40 0.32 -15.21 12.88
CA ILE A 40 0.87 -13.95 12.39
C ILE A 40 0.61 -13.91 10.90
N VAL A 41 -0.13 -12.90 10.46
CA VAL A 41 -0.54 -12.67 9.07
C VAL A 41 0.08 -11.37 8.60
N MET A 42 0.66 -11.38 7.40
CA MET A 42 1.03 -10.18 6.65
C MET A 42 -0.13 -9.79 5.75
N PHE A 43 -0.92 -8.80 6.17
CA PHE A 43 -1.98 -8.22 5.35
C PHE A 43 -1.40 -7.25 4.32
N LEU A 44 -1.97 -7.24 3.13
CA LEU A 44 -1.57 -6.39 2.01
C LEU A 44 -2.49 -5.18 1.94
N ASN A 45 -1.93 -3.97 1.84
CA ASN A 45 -2.74 -2.76 1.75
C ASN A 45 -3.40 -2.68 0.36
N PRO A 46 -4.74 -2.74 0.26
CA PRO A 46 -5.43 -2.70 -1.04
C PRO A 46 -5.36 -1.32 -1.72
N LYS A 47 -4.90 -0.28 -1.01
CA LYS A 47 -4.78 1.10 -1.50
C LYS A 47 -3.34 1.57 -1.68
N ASN A 48 -2.35 0.74 -1.36
CA ASN A 48 -0.94 1.00 -1.62
C ASN A 48 -0.17 -0.29 -1.89
N GLU A 49 0.08 -0.57 -3.15
CA GLU A 49 0.82 -1.75 -3.58
C GLU A 49 2.24 -1.74 -3.01
N GLY A 50 2.60 -2.81 -2.30
CA GLY A 50 3.89 -2.93 -1.61
C GLY A 50 3.89 -2.45 -0.16
N ASP A 51 2.80 -1.83 0.31
CA ASP A 51 2.56 -1.60 1.73
C ASP A 51 1.86 -2.79 2.39
N TYR A 52 2.17 -3.04 3.66
CA TYR A 52 1.66 -4.19 4.39
C TYR A 52 1.57 -3.92 5.90
N ALA A 53 0.77 -4.72 6.59
CA ALA A 53 0.66 -4.71 8.03
C ALA A 53 0.68 -6.13 8.59
N VAL A 54 1.38 -6.31 9.69
CA VAL A 54 1.55 -7.57 10.40
C VAL A 54 0.65 -7.57 11.62
N ALA A 55 -0.17 -8.60 11.74
CA ALA A 55 -1.07 -8.75 12.87
C ALA A 55 -1.24 -10.21 13.27
N THR A 56 -1.55 -10.42 14.55
CA THR A 56 -1.98 -11.72 15.06
C THR A 56 -3.49 -11.85 14.89
N VAL A 57 -3.93 -12.96 14.31
CA VAL A 57 -5.35 -13.20 13.96
C VAL A 57 -5.74 -14.64 14.27
N SER A 58 -6.96 -14.87 14.75
CA SER A 58 -7.50 -16.22 14.92
C SER A 58 -7.73 -16.88 13.56
N GLU A 59 -7.44 -18.17 13.46
CA GLU A 59 -7.75 -18.98 12.28
C GLU A 59 -9.26 -18.96 11.96
N SER A 60 -10.12 -18.78 12.97
CA SER A 60 -11.58 -18.66 12.81
C SER A 60 -12.04 -17.39 12.08
N ASP A 61 -11.20 -16.35 12.05
CA ASP A 61 -11.44 -15.08 11.36
C ASP A 61 -10.86 -15.07 9.94
N LEU A 62 -10.26 -16.16 9.48
CA LEU A 62 -9.58 -16.24 8.19
C LEU A 62 -10.30 -17.19 7.23
N ILE A 63 -10.35 -16.80 5.96
CA ILE A 63 -10.70 -17.70 4.85
C ILE A 63 -9.43 -18.02 4.08
N ARG A 64 -9.13 -19.32 3.94
CA ARG A 64 -8.01 -19.81 3.12
C ARG A 64 -8.34 -19.67 1.64
N LEU A 65 -7.43 -19.04 0.89
CA LEU A 65 -7.54 -18.87 -0.56
C LEU A 65 -6.64 -19.84 -1.33
N GLY A 66 -5.59 -20.38 -0.67
CA GLY A 66 -4.74 -21.44 -1.22
C GLY A 66 -3.28 -21.04 -1.31
N SER A 67 -2.51 -21.84 -2.04
CA SER A 67 -1.06 -21.64 -2.19
C SER A 67 -0.73 -20.49 -3.13
N LEU A 68 0.33 -19.74 -2.81
CA LEU A 68 0.90 -18.71 -3.68
C LEU A 68 1.91 -19.31 -4.67
N PRO A 69 2.16 -18.66 -5.82
CA PRO A 69 3.27 -19.01 -6.72
C PRO A 69 4.63 -18.97 -6.01
N ALA A 70 5.56 -19.83 -6.42
CA ALA A 70 6.89 -19.92 -5.80
C ALA A 70 7.68 -18.60 -5.84
N ALA A 71 7.58 -17.84 -6.94
CA ALA A 71 8.21 -16.53 -7.07
C ALA A 71 7.68 -15.54 -6.02
N THR A 72 6.35 -15.47 -5.86
CA THR A 72 5.70 -14.64 -4.84
C THR A 72 6.14 -15.03 -3.43
N ILE A 73 6.26 -16.34 -3.14
CA ILE A 73 6.75 -16.81 -1.84
C ILE A 73 8.20 -16.38 -1.60
N ALA A 74 9.06 -16.38 -2.62
CA ALA A 74 10.44 -15.92 -2.51
C ALA A 74 10.50 -14.42 -2.16
N GLU A 75 9.73 -13.58 -2.84
CA GLU A 75 9.62 -12.15 -2.54
C GLU A 75 9.12 -11.88 -1.11
N ILE A 76 8.09 -12.62 -0.67
CA ILE A 76 7.56 -12.51 0.70
C ILE A 76 8.63 -12.88 1.72
N LYS A 77 9.41 -13.93 1.47
CA LYS A 77 10.52 -14.32 2.36
C LYS A 77 11.58 -13.23 2.48
N GLU A 78 11.91 -12.55 1.39
CA GLU A 78 12.81 -11.40 1.43
C GLU A 78 12.26 -10.25 2.31
N ILE A 79 10.94 -10.01 2.26
CA ILE A 79 10.27 -9.02 3.11
C ILE A 79 10.29 -9.45 4.58
N VAL A 80 9.92 -10.71 4.88
CA VAL A 80 9.88 -11.27 6.24
C VAL A 80 11.25 -11.25 6.91
N ASN A 81 12.32 -11.41 6.14
CA ASN A 81 13.70 -11.38 6.65
C ASN A 81 14.21 -9.97 6.97
N ARG A 82 13.45 -8.91 6.70
CA ARG A 82 13.84 -7.54 7.05
C ARG A 82 13.80 -7.35 8.57
N PRO A 83 14.78 -6.66 9.18
CA PRO A 83 14.84 -6.48 10.63
C PRO A 83 13.58 -5.84 11.24
N ASN A 84 12.95 -4.91 10.49
CA ASN A 84 11.78 -4.18 10.93
C ASN A 84 10.45 -4.82 10.53
N PHE A 85 10.44 -6.03 9.96
CA PHE A 85 9.24 -6.66 9.41
C PHE A 85 8.06 -6.65 10.40
N PHE A 86 8.30 -7.04 11.65
CA PHE A 86 7.27 -7.10 12.70
C PHE A 86 6.85 -5.72 13.25
N GLU A 87 7.53 -4.64 12.88
CA GLU A 87 7.21 -3.27 13.32
C GLU A 87 6.10 -2.64 12.45
N HIS A 88 5.87 -3.15 11.24
CA HIS A 88 4.79 -2.72 10.34
C HIS A 88 3.46 -3.25 10.86
N THR A 89 2.86 -2.56 11.83
CA THR A 89 1.67 -3.07 12.54
C THR A 89 0.36 -2.42 12.11
N SER A 90 0.39 -1.48 11.18
CA SER A 90 -0.75 -0.80 10.56
C SER A 90 -0.41 -0.39 9.14
N PHE A 91 -1.41 -0.28 8.28
CA PHE A 91 -1.22 0.27 6.94
C PHE A 91 -0.79 1.74 7.00
N LEU A 92 -0.04 2.16 5.99
CA LEU A 92 0.25 3.58 5.78
C LEU A 92 -1.06 4.32 5.47
N PRO A 93 -1.26 5.52 6.04
CA PRO A 93 -2.42 6.34 5.71
C PRO A 93 -2.37 6.73 4.23
N ILE A 94 -3.53 6.71 3.59
CA ILE A 94 -3.70 7.14 2.21
C ILE A 94 -4.25 8.55 2.21
N ARG A 95 -3.57 9.47 1.55
CA ARG A 95 -3.95 10.90 1.53
C ARG A 95 -4.76 11.29 0.31
N PHE A 96 -4.67 10.52 -0.77
CA PHE A 96 -5.25 10.86 -2.06
C PHE A 96 -6.16 9.75 -2.57
N LYS A 97 -7.04 10.11 -3.48
CA LYS A 97 -7.83 9.22 -4.33
C LYS A 97 -7.67 9.63 -5.78
N GLU A 98 -8.06 8.74 -6.68
CA GLU A 98 -8.14 9.05 -8.11
C GLU A 98 -8.94 10.34 -8.35
N TYR A 99 -8.44 11.17 -9.26
CA TYR A 99 -8.95 12.49 -9.64
C TYR A 99 -8.81 13.60 -8.59
N ASP A 100 -8.15 13.34 -7.47
CA ASP A 100 -7.74 14.43 -6.60
C ASP A 100 -6.75 15.35 -7.32
N MET A 101 -6.96 16.65 -7.17
CA MET A 101 -6.00 17.66 -7.62
C MET A 101 -4.92 17.82 -6.57
N VAL A 102 -3.67 17.82 -6.99
CA VAL A 102 -2.51 17.94 -6.11
C VAL A 102 -1.54 19.00 -6.61
N GLU A 103 -0.70 19.51 -5.72
CA GLU A 103 0.38 20.43 -6.05
C GLU A 103 1.72 19.86 -5.56
N LEU A 104 2.74 19.93 -6.42
CA LEU A 104 4.10 19.53 -6.06
C LEU A 104 4.74 20.57 -5.12
N THR A 105 5.20 20.14 -3.96
CA THR A 105 5.72 21.05 -2.91
C THR A 105 7.23 21.18 -2.87
N VAL A 106 7.95 20.32 -3.59
CA VAL A 106 9.41 20.25 -3.58
C VAL A 106 9.99 20.10 -4.98
N ASP A 107 11.19 20.65 -5.15
CA ASP A 107 11.98 20.45 -6.35
C ASP A 107 12.92 19.26 -6.13
N LYS A 108 12.80 18.22 -6.96
CA LYS A 108 13.77 17.10 -7.01
C LYS A 108 14.32 16.94 -8.44
N PRO A 109 15.59 16.54 -8.63
CA PRO A 109 16.17 16.35 -9.96
C PRO A 109 15.35 15.45 -10.88
N LYS A 110 14.73 14.38 -10.32
CA LYS A 110 13.86 13.46 -11.07
C LYS A 110 12.60 14.12 -11.63
N TYR A 111 12.03 15.12 -10.94
CA TYR A 111 10.83 15.84 -11.40
C TYR A 111 11.21 16.90 -12.44
N LYS A 112 12.28 17.66 -12.17
CA LYS A 112 12.78 18.70 -13.09
C LYS A 112 13.16 18.17 -14.46
N LYS A 113 13.69 16.94 -14.51
CA LYS A 113 14.02 16.27 -15.77
C LYS A 113 12.80 16.11 -16.69
N GLU A 114 11.62 15.98 -16.10
CA GLU A 114 10.33 15.81 -16.78
C GLU A 114 9.59 17.15 -16.95
N GLY A 115 10.28 18.28 -16.72
CA GLY A 115 9.68 19.61 -16.81
C GLY A 115 8.80 20.00 -15.63
N VAL A 116 8.71 19.16 -14.59
CA VAL A 116 7.90 19.42 -13.39
C VAL A 116 8.71 20.13 -12.32
N VAL A 117 8.20 21.26 -11.82
CA VAL A 117 8.80 22.07 -10.76
C VAL A 117 7.82 22.29 -9.62
N LYS A 118 8.34 22.64 -8.43
CA LYS A 118 7.53 23.04 -7.28
C LYS A 118 6.47 24.08 -7.67
N GLY A 119 5.25 23.89 -7.18
CA GLY A 119 4.08 24.73 -7.42
C GLY A 119 3.24 24.28 -8.62
N MET A 120 3.72 23.34 -9.44
CA MET A 120 2.90 22.78 -10.51
C MET A 120 1.79 21.90 -9.95
N ARG A 121 0.60 22.06 -10.53
CA ARG A 121 -0.57 21.25 -10.20
C ARG A 121 -0.70 20.07 -11.15
N GLY A 122 -1.22 18.98 -10.61
CA GLY A 122 -1.51 17.77 -11.36
C GLY A 122 -2.74 17.06 -10.83
N CYS A 123 -3.18 16.06 -11.58
CA CYS A 123 -4.30 15.20 -11.25
C CYS A 123 -3.78 13.81 -10.90
N VAL A 124 -4.28 13.22 -9.81
CA VAL A 124 -4.03 11.81 -9.48
C VAL A 124 -4.77 10.92 -10.46
N MET A 125 -4.06 10.03 -11.15
CA MET A 125 -4.65 9.17 -12.19
C MET A 125 -4.67 7.68 -11.82
N SER A 126 -4.12 7.30 -10.67
CA SER A 126 -4.15 5.92 -10.18
C SER A 126 -5.18 5.73 -9.06
N GLU A 127 -5.85 4.58 -9.04
CA GLU A 127 -6.79 4.21 -7.95
C GLU A 127 -6.06 3.95 -6.61
N TYR A 128 -4.80 3.51 -6.69
CA TYR A 128 -3.97 3.16 -5.56
C TYR A 128 -2.55 3.68 -5.72
N ALA A 129 -1.84 3.81 -4.60
CA ALA A 129 -0.42 4.13 -4.60
C ALA A 129 0.42 2.89 -4.91
N ILE A 130 1.64 3.07 -5.39
CA ILE A 130 2.65 2.00 -5.52
C ILE A 130 3.87 2.42 -4.72
N LYS A 131 4.17 1.70 -3.64
CA LYS A 131 5.28 1.99 -2.71
C LYS A 131 5.24 3.44 -2.21
N GLY A 132 4.04 3.93 -1.88
CA GLY A 132 3.81 5.31 -1.43
C GLY A 132 3.97 6.38 -2.53
N GLN A 133 3.98 6.00 -3.80
CA GLN A 133 4.00 6.91 -4.94
C GLN A 133 2.68 6.88 -5.69
N TRP A 134 2.28 8.02 -6.23
CA TRP A 134 1.05 8.21 -6.99
C TRP A 134 1.36 8.57 -8.44
N GLN A 135 0.57 8.06 -9.38
CA GLN A 135 0.66 8.48 -10.77
C GLN A 135 -0.02 9.84 -10.92
N ILE A 136 0.74 10.85 -11.32
CA ILE A 136 0.25 12.21 -11.48
C ILE A 136 0.45 12.67 -12.92
N ILE A 137 -0.62 13.20 -13.53
CA ILE A 137 -0.52 13.99 -14.75
C ILE A 137 -0.45 15.46 -14.38
N PHE A 138 0.67 16.10 -14.69
CA PHE A 138 0.84 17.54 -14.60
C PHE A 138 0.48 18.18 -15.94
N SER A 139 -0.30 19.26 -15.91
CA SER A 139 -0.73 19.97 -17.11
C SER A 139 -0.41 21.46 -16.99
N GLU A 140 -0.18 22.12 -18.12
CA GLU A 140 0.03 23.57 -18.20
C GLU A 140 -1.25 24.32 -17.79
N GLU A 141 -1.08 25.32 -16.91
CA GLU A 141 -2.17 26.19 -16.51
C GLU A 141 -2.72 26.98 -17.70
N GLY A 142 -4.04 26.96 -17.89
CA GLY A 142 -4.73 27.70 -18.95
C GLY A 142 -4.83 26.99 -20.31
N THR A 143 -3.91 26.09 -20.65
CA THR A 143 -3.98 25.31 -21.90
C THR A 143 -4.47 23.89 -21.68
N GLY A 144 -4.29 23.33 -20.48
CA GLY A 144 -4.63 21.94 -20.16
C GLY A 144 -3.75 20.92 -20.89
N LYS A 145 -2.64 21.37 -21.49
CA LYS A 145 -1.71 20.48 -22.20
C LYS A 145 -0.87 19.72 -21.19
N ASP A 146 -0.78 18.41 -21.35
CA ASP A 146 0.05 17.58 -20.48
C ASP A 146 1.53 17.95 -20.60
N VAL A 147 2.15 18.14 -19.44
CA VAL A 147 3.58 18.36 -19.25
C VAL A 147 4.28 17.03 -18.98
N ALA A 148 3.75 16.26 -18.04
CA ALA A 148 4.35 15.00 -17.61
C ALA A 148 3.31 14.05 -16.99
N ASP A 149 3.51 12.75 -17.20
CA ASP A 149 2.83 11.65 -16.52
C ASP A 149 3.89 10.84 -15.76
N ILE A 150 3.93 11.02 -14.43
CA ILE A 150 5.04 10.51 -13.60
C ILE A 150 4.58 10.01 -12.24
N MET A 151 5.37 9.09 -11.66
CA MET A 151 5.21 8.66 -10.27
C MET A 151 5.84 9.68 -9.31
N VAL A 152 5.04 10.21 -8.39
CA VAL A 152 5.44 11.21 -7.39
C VAL A 152 5.26 10.65 -5.99
N SER A 153 6.22 10.90 -5.10
CA SER A 153 6.12 10.49 -3.69
C SER A 153 4.93 11.19 -3.04
N GLU A 154 4.11 10.48 -2.26
CA GLU A 154 2.98 11.08 -1.54
C GLU A 154 3.43 12.23 -0.64
N GLU A 155 4.61 12.13 -0.02
CA GLU A 155 5.19 13.16 0.85
C GLU A 155 5.55 14.47 0.14
N ASP A 156 5.68 14.44 -1.19
CA ASP A 156 6.06 15.59 -2.00
C ASP A 156 4.84 16.37 -2.49
N LEU A 157 3.63 15.88 -2.24
CA LEU A 157 2.37 16.42 -2.72
C LEU A 157 1.50 16.97 -1.59
N ILE A 158 0.71 17.98 -1.91
CA ILE A 158 -0.43 18.42 -1.11
C ILE A 158 -1.70 18.36 -1.94
N LEU A 159 -2.82 18.05 -1.28
CA LEU A 159 -4.14 18.15 -1.90
C LEU A 159 -4.47 19.64 -2.13
N VAL A 160 -5.02 19.96 -3.30
CA VAL A 160 -5.57 21.28 -3.58
C VAL A 160 -7.08 21.21 -3.82
N PRO A 161 -7.84 22.24 -3.41
CA PRO A 161 -9.28 22.31 -3.65
C PRO A 161 -9.67 22.39 -5.13
#